data_AF-A0A7Y9THA8-F1
#
_entry.id   AF-A0A7Y9THA8-F1
#
_cell.length_a   1.000
_cell.length_b   1.000
_cell.length_c   1.000
_cell.angle_alpha   90.00
_cell.angle_beta   90.00
_cell.angle_gamma   90.00
#
_symmetry.space_group_name_H-M   'P 1'
#
loop_
_entity.id
_entity.type
_entity.pdbx_description
1 polymer ?
#
loop_
_entity_poly.entity_id
_entity_poly.type
_entity_poly.pdbx_seq_one_letter_code
_entity_poly.pdbx_strand_id
1 'polypeptide(L)' 'MSSFAIYAIGVVIIIIGLVYVASLAHVHTPWIVGGAILVFGAGLIGAVNSTKRRD' A
#
# COMPACT_ATOMS: atom_id res chain seq x y z
N MET A 1 11.21 17.67 -1.76
CA MET A 1 10.23 16.57 -1.73
C MET A 1 9.72 16.44 -0.31
N SER A 2 8.43 16.69 -0.08
CA SER A 2 7.87 16.55 1.27
C SER A 2 8.00 15.08 1.72
N SER A 3 8.29 14.85 3.00
CA SER A 3 8.41 13.49 3.56
C SER A 3 7.17 12.64 3.28
N PHE A 4 6.00 13.29 3.12
CA PHE A 4 4.76 12.67 2.67
C PHE A 4 4.86 12.03 1.29
N ALA A 5 5.45 12.70 0.30
CA ALA A 5 5.59 12.16 -1.04
C ALA A 5 6.44 10.87 -1.03
N ILE A 6 7.50 10.84 -0.23
CA ILE A 6 8.36 9.66 -0.09
C ILE A 6 7.61 8.52 0.60
N TYR A 7 6.81 8.81 1.63
CA TYR A 7 5.96 7.81 2.29
C TYR A 7 4.90 7.24 1.33
N ALA A 8 4.20 8.10 0.60
CA ALA A 8 3.19 7.71 -0.37
C ALA A 8 3.79 6.82 -1.47
N ILE A 9 4.97 7.18 -1.98
CA ILE A 9 5.71 6.36 -2.95
C ILE A 9 6.07 5.00 -2.35
N GLY A 10 6.56 4.96 -1.10
CA GLY A 10 6.88 3.71 -0.42
C GLY A 10 5.67 2.78 -0.27
N VAL A 11 4.51 3.33 0.09
CA VAL A 11 3.26 2.58 0.17
C VAL A 11 2.86 2.01 -1.20
N VAL A 12 2.94 2.80 -2.27
CA VAL A 12 2.62 2.34 -3.63
C VAL A 12 3.55 1.19 -4.06
N ILE A 13 4.85 1.30 -3.77
CA ILE A 13 5.82 0.24 -4.08
C ILE A 13 5.47 -1.06 -3.33
N ILE A 14 5.09 -0.98 -2.05
CA ILE A 14 4.69 -2.15 -1.25
C ILE A 14 3.46 -2.83 -1.86
N ILE A 15 2.46 -2.04 -2.30
CA ILE A 15 1.23 -2.57 -2.88
C ILE A 15 1.51 -3.27 -4.21
N ILE A 16 2.33 -2.67 -5.08
CA ILE A 16 2.72 -3.28 -6.36
C ILE A 16 3.51 -4.57 -6.12
N GLY A 17 4.46 -4.55 -5.17
CA GLY A 17 5.25 -5.72 -4.80
C GLY A 17 4.39 -6.87 -4.28
N LEU A 18 3.41 -6.58 -3.42
CA LEU A 18 2.47 -7.58 -2.90
C LEU A 18 1.65 -8.22 -4.01
N VAL A 19 1.08 -7.42 -4.91
CA VAL A 19 0.29 -7.92 -6.05
C VAL A 19 1.15 -8.78 -6.96
N TYR A 20 2.39 -8.37 -7.23
CA TYR A 20 3.32 -9.11 -8.08
C TYR A 20 3.73 -10.46 -7.46
N VAL A 21 4.06 -10.50 -6.18
CA VAL A 21 4.41 -11.75 -5.51
C VAL A 21 3.20 -12.68 -5.42
N ALA A 22 2.01 -12.15 -5.15
CA ALA A 22 0.79 -12.93 -5.06
C ALA A 22 0.36 -13.52 -6.42
N SER A 23 0.57 -12.78 -7.52
CA SER A 23 0.33 -13.29 -8.86
C SER A 23 1.34 -14.38 -9.25
N LEU A 24 2.62 -14.21 -8.88
CA LEU A 24 3.66 -15.23 -9.09
C LEU A 24 3.41 -16.50 -8.26
N ALA A 25 2.84 -16.37 -7.07
CA ALA A 25 2.43 -17.47 -6.21
C ALA A 25 1.16 -18.19 -6.69
N HIS A 26 0.60 -17.80 -7.85
CA HIS A 26 -0.62 -18.37 -8.43
C HIS A 26 -1.80 -18.34 -7.45
N VAL A 27 -1.85 -17.31 -6.59
CA VAL A 27 -2.97 -17.11 -5.68
C VAL A 27 -4.21 -16.77 -6.50
N HIS A 28 -5.35 -17.33 -6.11
CA HIS A 28 -6.61 -17.11 -6.79
C HIS A 28 -6.96 -15.60 -6.83
N THR A 29 -7.21 -15.06 -8.03
CA THR A 29 -7.31 -13.61 -8.32
C THR A 29 -8.18 -12.79 -7.36
N PRO A 30 -9.37 -13.26 -6.92
CA PRO A 30 -10.20 -12.56 -5.94
C PRO A 30 -9.46 -12.24 -4.63
N TRP A 31 -8.57 -13.12 -4.16
CA TRP A 31 -7.77 -12.92 -2.95
C TRP A 31 -6.67 -11.88 -3.16
N ILE A 32 -6.09 -11.82 -4.36
CA ILE A 32 -5.11 -10.79 -4.71
C ILE A 32 -5.78 -9.41 -4.70
N VAL A 33 -6.97 -9.31 -5.29
CA VAL A 33 -7.75 -8.06 -5.31
C VAL A 33 -8.15 -7.65 -3.89
N GLY A 34 -8.67 -8.57 -3.10
CA GLY A 34 -9.02 -8.31 -1.70
C GLY A 34 -7.82 -7.87 -0.85
N GLY A 35 -6.68 -8.56 -0.99
CA GLY A 35 -5.43 -8.22 -0.31
C GLY A 35 -4.87 -6.87 -0.75
N ALA A 36 -4.93 -6.56 -2.04
CA ALA A 36 -4.50 -5.27 -2.58
C ALA A 36 -5.34 -4.12 -2.02
N ILE A 37 -6.67 -4.27 -1.95
CA ILE A 37 -7.57 -3.26 -1.39
C ILE A 37 -7.30 -3.06 0.11
N LEU A 38 -7.13 -4.14 0.88
CA LEU A 38 -6.80 -4.07 2.30
C LEU A 38 -5.48 -3.33 2.56
N VAL A 39 -4.41 -3.70 1.84
CA VAL A 39 -3.09 -3.06 1.99
C VAL A 39 -3.09 -1.63 1.49
N PHE A 40 -3.83 -1.33 0.42
CA PHE A 40 -4.04 0.04 -0.05
C PHE A 40 -4.72 0.90 1.02
N GLY A 41 -5.79 0.41 1.65
CA GLY A 41 -6.46 1.10 2.75
C GLY A 41 -5.55 1.33 3.95
N ALA A 42 -4.81 0.30 4.38
CA ALA A 42 -3.87 0.40 5.50
C ALA A 42 -2.73 1.40 5.20
N GLY A 43 -2.17 1.36 3.99
CA GLY A 43 -1.14 2.29 3.53
C GLY A 43 -1.64 3.72 3.44
N LEU A 44 -2.89 3.94 3.01
CA LEU A 44 -3.53 5.25 2.98
C LEU A 44 -3.71 5.82 4.39
N ILE A 45 -4.18 5.03 5.34
CA ILE A 45 -4.31 5.44 6.75
C ILE A 45 -2.93 5.83 7.32
N GLY A 46 -1.90 5.03 7.02
CA GLY A 46 -0.52 5.34 7.40
C GLY A 46 -0.02 6.65 6.78
N ALA A 47 -0.38 6.91 5.52
CA ALA A 47 0.02 8.13 4.82
C ALA A 47 -0.65 9.36 5.41
N VAL A 48 -1.96 9.25 5.70
CA VAL A 48 -2.75 10.31 6.34
C VAL A 48 -2.23 10.59 7.75
N ASN A 49 -1.94 9.55 8.56
CA ASN A 49 -1.35 9.72 9.88
C ASN A 49 0.07 10.31 9.83
N SER A 50 0.86 9.99 8.81
CA SER A 50 2.17 10.62 8.61
C SER A 50 2.05 12.11 8.27
N THR A 51 0.97 12.53 7.60
CA THR A 51 0.64 13.96 7.41
C THR A 51 -0.05 14.60 8.58
N LYS A 52 -0.64 13.81 9.49
CA LYS A 52 -1.16 14.26 10.78
C LYS A 52 -0.01 14.57 11.73
N ARG A 53 0.84 15.52 11.33
CA ARG A 53 1.76 16.22 12.23
C ARG A 53 0.92 17.02 13.20
N ARG A 54 0.92 16.56 14.46
CA ARG A 54 0.99 17.38 15.68
C ARG A 54 0.12 18.65 15.62
N ASP A 55 -1.19 18.47 15.76
CA ASP A 55 -1.92 19.43 16.58
C ASP A 55 -1.43 19.28 18.03
#